data_AF-A0A6M3JGW6-F1
#
_entry.id   AF-A0A6M3JGW6-F1
#
_cell.length_a   1.000
_cell.length_b   1.000
_cell.length_c   1.000
_cell.angle_alpha   90.00
_cell.angle_beta   90.00
_cell.angle_gamma   90.00
#
_symmetry.space_group_name_H-M   'P 1'
#
loop_
_entity.id
_entity.type
_entity.pdbx_description
1 polymer ?
#
loop_
_entity_poly.entity_id
_entity_poly.type
_entity_poly.pdbx_seq_one_letter_code
_entity_poly.pdbx_strand_id
1 'polypeptide(L)'
;MKHLDNFTRAYIECALWSSYDNSVGYRDEDPLDKNHSIDDIDEETLGKMAQDCKKFQEENQSILEVLESPNPHYSVEEIAGHDFWLTRNGHGAGFWDGNWPELEGNQLTDASIKYGEFNLYVGDDGKIYGN
;
A
#
# COMPACT_ATOMS: atom_id res chain seq x y z
N MET A 1 -10.80 -9.75 -13.88
CA MET A 1 -9.85 -8.98 -13.05
C MET A 1 -9.97 -7.51 -13.40
N LYS A 2 -10.26 -6.66 -12.41
CA LYS A 2 -10.14 -5.20 -12.57
C LYS A 2 -8.66 -4.92 -12.88
N HIS A 3 -8.37 -4.18 -13.94
CA HIS A 3 -6.98 -3.89 -14.32
C HIS A 3 -6.42 -2.81 -13.40
N LEU A 4 -5.57 -3.19 -12.45
CA LEU A 4 -4.85 -2.28 -11.55
C LEU A 4 -3.50 -1.90 -12.17
N ASP A 5 -3.08 -0.66 -11.99
CA ASP A 5 -1.71 -0.24 -12.32
C ASP A 5 -0.69 -0.84 -11.33
N ASN A 6 0.60 -0.72 -11.67
CA ASN A 6 1.68 -1.31 -10.87
C ASN A 6 1.75 -0.71 -9.46
N PHE A 7 1.52 0.60 -9.33
CA PHE A 7 1.51 1.30 -8.05
C PHE A 7 0.42 0.74 -7.12
N THR A 8 -0.82 0.69 -7.62
CA THR A 8 -1.97 0.22 -6.86
C THR A 8 -1.84 -1.27 -6.50
N ARG A 9 -1.29 -2.07 -7.42
CA ARG A 9 -1.00 -3.48 -7.15
C ARG A 9 0.01 -3.64 -6.02
N ALA A 10 1.16 -2.97 -6.10
CA ALA A 10 2.21 -3.06 -5.08
C ALA A 10 1.75 -2.51 -3.72
N TYR A 11 0.94 -1.45 -3.72
CA TYR A 11 0.26 -0.95 -2.52
C TYR A 11 -0.60 -2.02 -1.84
N ILE A 12 -1.44 -2.74 -2.60
CA ILE A 12 -2.31 -3.78 -2.05
C ILE A 12 -1.51 -5.00 -1.62
N GLU A 13 -0.51 -5.42 -2.39
CA GLU A 13 0.37 -6.54 -2.03
C GLU A 13 1.11 -6.25 -0.72
N CYS A 14 1.65 -5.03 -0.55
CA CYS A 14 2.24 -4.59 0.71
C CYS A 14 1.21 -4.57 1.85
N ALA A 15 -0.02 -4.11 1.57
CA ALA A 15 -1.09 -4.07 2.55
C ALA A 15 -1.44 -5.46 3.11
N LEU A 16 -1.55 -6.46 2.23
CA LEU A 16 -1.80 -7.84 2.65
C LEU A 16 -0.59 -8.44 3.36
N TRP A 17 0.62 -8.13 2.92
CA TRP A 17 1.86 -8.62 3.53
C TRP A 17 2.12 -8.06 4.93
N SER A 18 1.74 -6.80 5.20
CA SER A 18 2.06 -6.12 6.46
C SER A 18 0.89 -6.08 7.46
N SER A 19 -0.30 -6.52 7.06
CA SER A 19 -1.50 -6.61 7.90
C SER A 19 -1.74 -8.03 8.38
N TYR A 20 -2.34 -8.18 9.57
CA TYR A 20 -2.53 -9.47 10.22
C TYR A 20 -4.00 -9.76 10.48
N ASP A 21 -4.37 -11.04 10.39
CA ASP A 21 -5.68 -11.49 10.84
C ASP A 21 -5.66 -11.70 12.36
N ASN A 22 -6.39 -10.86 13.09
CA ASN A 22 -6.56 -10.95 14.53
C ASN A 22 -7.84 -11.73 14.92
N SER A 23 -8.47 -12.45 14.00
CA SER A 23 -9.68 -13.23 14.24
C SER A 23 -9.40 -14.58 14.89
N VAL A 24 -10.36 -15.06 15.70
CA VAL A 24 -10.19 -16.27 16.52
C VAL A 24 -10.06 -17.52 15.64
N GLY A 25 -8.90 -18.18 15.69
CA GLY A 25 -8.64 -19.45 14.99
C GLY A 25 -7.54 -19.34 13.93
N TYR A 26 -7.13 -18.13 13.59
CA TYR A 26 -5.86 -17.89 12.90
C TYR A 26 -4.72 -17.87 13.92
N ARG A 27 -3.51 -18.19 13.46
CA ARG A 27 -2.34 -17.92 14.28
C ARG A 27 -2.17 -16.41 14.21
N ASP A 28 -2.24 -15.71 15.35
CA ASP A 28 -2.09 -14.26 15.54
C ASP A 28 -0.76 -13.66 15.00
N GLU A 29 -0.05 -14.38 14.13
CA GLU A 29 1.30 -14.10 13.64
C GLU A 29 1.42 -14.24 12.11
N ASP A 30 0.35 -14.69 11.41
CA ASP A 30 0.41 -14.87 9.96
C ASP A 30 -0.14 -13.62 9.23
N PRO A 31 0.61 -13.02 8.29
CA PRO A 31 0.12 -11.91 7.47
C PRO A 31 -1.01 -12.36 6.55
N LEU A 32 -1.85 -11.41 6.12
CA LEU A 32 -3.03 -11.69 5.29
C LEU A 32 -2.65 -12.34 3.95
N ASP A 33 -1.53 -11.96 3.34
CA ASP A 33 -1.05 -12.50 2.06
C ASP A 33 -0.76 -14.01 2.08
N LYS A 34 -0.68 -14.63 3.26
CA LYS A 34 -0.49 -16.07 3.40
C LYS A 34 -1.72 -16.88 3.00
N ASN A 35 -2.92 -16.36 3.30
CA ASN A 35 -4.19 -17.06 3.10
C ASN A 35 -5.18 -16.29 2.21
N HIS A 36 -4.90 -15.01 1.94
CA HIS A 36 -5.75 -14.12 1.18
C HIS A 36 -5.00 -13.46 0.02
N SER A 37 -5.78 -12.99 -0.93
CA SER A 37 -5.33 -12.31 -2.13
C SER A 37 -6.19 -11.07 -2.40
N ILE A 38 -5.84 -10.33 -3.46
CA ILE A 38 -6.62 -9.18 -3.92
C ILE A 38 -8.09 -9.56 -4.19
N ASP A 39 -8.37 -10.80 -4.61
CA ASP A 39 -9.73 -11.27 -4.92
C ASP A 39 -10.60 -11.47 -3.65
N ASP A 40 -9.97 -11.47 -2.48
CA ASP A 40 -10.64 -11.58 -1.18
C ASP A 40 -11.00 -10.20 -0.60
N ILE A 41 -10.53 -9.11 -1.20
CA ILE A 41 -10.87 -7.74 -0.80
C ILE A 41 -12.28 -7.39 -1.27
N ASP A 42 -13.09 -6.85 -0.36
CA ASP A 42 -14.41 -6.34 -0.68
C ASP A 42 -14.35 -5.24 -1.77
N GLU A 43 -15.39 -5.15 -2.60
CA GLU A 43 -15.39 -4.27 -3.76
C GLU A 43 -15.31 -2.79 -3.38
N GLU A 44 -15.95 -2.38 -2.28
CA GLU A 44 -15.91 -1.01 -1.78
C GLU A 44 -14.51 -0.68 -1.25
N THR A 45 -13.93 -1.58 -0.46
CA THR A 45 -12.56 -1.46 0.07
C THR A 45 -11.54 -1.36 -1.06
N LEU A 46 -11.59 -2.26 -2.05
CA LEU A 46 -10.71 -2.23 -3.21
C LEU A 46 -10.89 -0.94 -4.02
N GLY A 47 -12.13 -0.48 -4.17
CA GLY A 47 -12.44 0.79 -4.84
C GLY A 47 -11.81 1.98 -4.11
N LYS A 48 -11.87 2.00 -2.78
CA LYS A 48 -11.28 3.05 -1.95
C LYS A 48 -9.74 3.05 -2.02
N MET A 49 -9.11 1.88 -1.91
CA MET A 49 -7.65 1.74 -2.05
C MET A 49 -7.17 2.24 -3.43
N ALA A 50 -7.85 1.84 -4.51
CA ALA A 50 -7.51 2.29 -5.86
C ALA A 50 -7.73 3.79 -6.06
N GLN A 51 -8.78 4.36 -5.46
CA GLN A 51 -9.02 5.81 -5.51
C GLN A 51 -7.92 6.59 -4.79
N ASP A 52 -7.50 6.14 -3.60
CA ASP A 52 -6.43 6.77 -2.85
C ASP A 52 -5.10 6.68 -3.62
N CYS A 53 -4.76 5.50 -4.17
CA CYS A 53 -3.56 5.32 -4.99
C CYS A 53 -3.56 6.23 -6.22
N LYS A 54 -4.68 6.28 -6.95
CA LYS A 54 -4.82 7.18 -8.12
C LYS A 54 -4.60 8.63 -7.73
N LYS A 55 -5.24 9.08 -6.65
CA LYS A 55 -5.13 10.47 -6.19
C LYS A 55 -3.72 10.79 -5.74
N PHE A 56 -3.04 9.87 -5.05
CA PHE A 56 -1.65 10.06 -4.64
C PHE A 56 -0.71 10.19 -5.84
N GLN A 57 -0.88 9.33 -6.85
CA GLN A 57 -0.11 9.42 -8.10
C GLN A 57 -0.35 10.75 -8.83
N GLU A 58 -1.60 11.22 -8.93
CA GLU A 58 -1.95 12.49 -9.57
C GLU A 58 -1.38 13.71 -8.81
N GLU A 59 -1.45 13.72 -7.47
CA GLU A 59 -0.97 14.83 -6.64
C GLU A 59 0.56 14.93 -6.61
N ASN A 60 1.27 13.82 -6.83
CA ASN A 60 2.73 13.74 -6.74
C ASN A 60 3.40 13.40 -8.08
N GLN A 61 2.67 13.50 -9.20
CA GLN A 61 3.13 13.10 -10.53
C GLN A 61 4.50 13.68 -10.89
N SER A 62 4.71 14.97 -10.65
CA SER A 62 5.97 15.64 -11.00
C SER A 62 7.18 15.12 -10.23
N ILE A 63 6.98 14.58 -9.03
CA ILE A 63 8.03 13.95 -8.23
C ILE A 63 8.26 12.54 -8.76
N LEU A 64 7.18 11.75 -8.92
CA LEU A 64 7.26 10.36 -9.37
C LEU A 64 7.91 10.22 -10.76
N GLU A 65 7.67 11.16 -11.69
CA GLU A 65 8.23 11.13 -13.05
C GLU A 65 9.75 11.35 -13.12
N VAL A 66 10.35 11.97 -12.10
CA VAL A 66 11.79 12.25 -12.06
C VAL A 66 12.57 11.28 -11.17
N LEU A 67 11.87 10.43 -10.42
CA LEU A 67 12.51 9.42 -9.60
C LEU A 67 13.08 8.29 -10.46
N GLU A 68 14.18 7.72 -9.96
CA GLU A 68 14.73 6.48 -10.48
C GLU A 68 14.42 5.35 -9.49
N SER A 69 14.22 4.13 -9.99
CA SER A 69 13.94 3.01 -9.11
C SER A 69 15.18 2.69 -8.26
N PRO A 70 15.06 2.66 -6.91
CA PRO A 70 16.15 2.24 -6.05
C PRO A 70 16.49 0.74 -6.16
N ASN A 71 15.68 -0.05 -6.86
CA ASN A 71 15.92 -1.48 -7.06
C ASN A 71 15.83 -1.85 -8.55
N PRO A 72 16.88 -2.43 -9.16
CA PRO A 72 16.89 -2.75 -10.59
C PRO A 72 15.86 -3.80 -11.02
N HIS A 73 15.19 -4.47 -10.08
CA HIS A 73 14.18 -5.50 -10.35
C HIS A 73 12.75 -4.98 -10.31
N TYR A 74 12.52 -3.76 -9.82
CA TYR A 74 11.20 -3.17 -9.66
C TYR A 74 11.14 -1.78 -10.31
N SER A 75 9.97 -1.37 -10.77
CA SER A 75 9.74 -0.02 -11.28
C SER A 75 9.60 0.99 -10.15
N VAL A 76 9.67 2.28 -10.48
CA VAL A 76 9.43 3.37 -9.52
C VAL A 76 8.04 3.23 -8.92
N GLU A 77 7.05 2.93 -9.75
CA GLU A 77 5.65 2.78 -9.35
C GLU A 77 5.46 1.63 -8.35
N GLU A 78 6.12 0.49 -8.56
CA GLU A 78 6.02 -0.66 -7.65
C GLU A 78 6.58 -0.32 -6.26
N ILE A 79 7.77 0.28 -6.19
CA ILE A 79 8.38 0.62 -4.90
C ILE A 79 7.62 1.78 -4.24
N ALA A 80 7.18 2.78 -5.00
CA ALA A 80 6.42 3.90 -4.46
C ALA A 80 5.03 3.48 -3.97
N GLY A 81 4.38 2.50 -4.61
CA GLY A 81 3.11 1.94 -4.14
C GLY A 81 3.27 1.21 -2.80
N HIS A 82 4.31 0.39 -2.70
CA HIS A 82 4.69 -0.28 -1.46
C HIS A 82 4.96 0.72 -0.33
N ASP A 83 5.80 1.72 -0.59
CA ASP A 83 6.18 2.70 0.42
C ASP A 83 5.04 3.63 0.80
N PHE A 84 4.11 3.92 -0.12
CA PHE A 84 2.89 4.67 0.21
C PHE A 84 2.06 3.96 1.29
N TRP A 85 1.86 2.65 1.16
CA TRP A 85 1.16 1.87 2.18
C TRP A 85 1.87 1.91 3.53
N LEU A 86 3.17 1.63 3.55
CA LEU A 86 3.96 1.62 4.79
C LEU A 86 3.95 2.98 5.47
N THR A 87 4.12 4.05 4.68
CA THR A 87 4.17 5.42 5.17
C THR A 87 2.85 5.86 5.76
N ARG A 88 1.73 5.68 5.04
CA ARG A 88 0.42 6.15 5.52
C ARG A 88 -0.02 5.45 6.81
N ASN A 89 0.46 4.22 7.03
CA ASN A 89 0.17 3.39 8.20
C ASN A 89 1.25 3.46 9.29
N GLY A 90 2.24 4.35 9.16
CA GLY A 90 3.26 4.56 10.19
C GLY A 90 4.11 3.32 10.49
N HIS A 91 4.29 2.43 9.51
CA HIS A 91 5.27 1.36 9.63
C HIS A 91 6.68 1.95 9.78
N GLY A 92 7.61 1.22 10.40
CA GLY A 92 8.99 1.69 10.61
C GLY A 92 9.86 1.80 9.35
N ALA A 93 9.25 1.84 8.17
CA ALA A 93 9.86 1.93 6.85
C ALA A 93 8.88 2.62 5.87
N GLY A 94 9.37 3.07 4.71
CA GLY A 94 8.60 3.82 3.72
C GLY A 94 9.48 4.85 3.02
N PHE A 95 8.87 5.93 2.51
CA PHE A 95 9.60 6.90 1.65
C PHE A 95 10.84 7.56 2.30
N TRP A 96 10.96 7.54 3.63
CA TRP A 96 12.06 8.16 4.38
C TRP A 96 13.19 7.17 4.76
N ASP A 97 13.11 5.91 4.34
CA ASP A 97 14.05 4.86 4.77
C ASP A 97 15.40 4.89 4.04
N GLY A 98 15.60 5.84 3.14
CA GLY A 98 16.86 6.10 2.44
C GLY A 98 16.96 5.48 1.05
N ASN A 99 15.91 4.80 0.57
CA ASN A 99 15.85 4.31 -0.82
C ASN A 99 15.66 5.45 -1.83
N TRP A 100 14.98 6.52 -1.43
CA TRP A 100 14.69 7.67 -2.29
C TRP A 100 15.65 8.84 -2.01
N PRO A 101 15.89 9.73 -3.00
CA PRO A 101 16.47 11.03 -2.74
C PRO A 101 15.76 11.74 -1.59
N GLU A 102 16.53 12.30 -0.64
CA GLU A 102 16.00 12.78 0.64
C GLU A 102 14.89 13.83 0.52
N LEU A 103 15.02 14.76 -0.44
CA LEU A 103 14.03 15.82 -0.63
C LEU A 103 12.68 15.25 -1.10
N GLU A 104 12.72 14.42 -2.15
CA GLU A 104 11.55 13.77 -2.75
C GLU A 104 10.92 12.77 -1.79
N GLY A 105 11.73 11.96 -1.09
CA GLY A 105 11.27 11.03 -0.06
C GLY A 105 10.54 11.74 1.09
N ASN A 106 11.04 12.89 1.56
CA ASN A 106 10.36 13.70 2.57
C ASN A 106 9.05 14.30 2.04
N GLN A 107 9.02 14.79 0.80
CA GLN A 107 7.80 15.31 0.18
C GLN A 107 6.71 14.23 0.04
N LEU A 108 7.10 13.03 -0.40
CA LEU A 108 6.19 11.88 -0.51
C LEU A 108 5.76 11.38 0.87
N THR A 109 6.62 11.48 1.88
CA THR A 109 6.28 11.19 3.28
C THR A 109 5.17 12.12 3.78
N ASP A 110 5.38 13.44 3.64
CA ASP A 110 4.39 14.46 4.02
C ASP A 110 3.08 14.33 3.24
N ALA A 111 3.14 13.92 1.97
CA ALA A 111 1.96 13.66 1.15
C ALA A 111 1.19 12.43 1.66
N SER A 112 1.89 11.35 2.00
CA SER A 112 1.31 10.08 2.43
C SER A 112 0.54 10.20 3.74
N ILE A 113 1.08 10.93 4.72
CA ILE A 113 0.46 11.13 6.05
C ILE A 113 -0.93 11.78 5.93
N LYS A 114 -1.18 12.60 4.90
CA LYS A 114 -2.48 13.25 4.67
C LYS A 114 -3.61 12.28 4.33
N TYR A 115 -3.29 11.08 3.86
CA TYR A 115 -4.27 10.03 3.56
C TYR A 115 -4.74 9.30 4.82
N GLY A 116 -4.01 9.44 5.92
CA GLY A 116 -4.29 8.73 7.17
C GLY A 116 -4.04 7.23 7.10
N GLU A 117 -4.05 6.61 8.27
CA GLU A 117 -4.00 5.16 8.43
C GLU A 117 -5.22 4.51 7.75
N PHE A 118 -5.01 3.31 7.25
CA PHE A 118 -6.05 2.48 6.64
C PHE A 118 -5.83 1.05 7.11
N ASN A 119 -6.75 0.50 7.87
CA ASN A 119 -6.55 -0.79 8.55
C ASN A 119 -7.35 -1.90 7.88
N LEU A 120 -6.70 -2.99 7.51
CA LEU A 120 -7.37 -4.16 6.92
C LEU A 120 -7.80 -5.14 8.02
N TYR A 121 -8.98 -5.74 7.84
CA TYR A 121 -9.47 -6.82 8.69
C TYR A 121 -10.34 -7.80 7.91
N VAL A 122 -10.40 -9.05 8.36
CA VAL A 122 -11.25 -10.09 7.77
C VAL A 122 -12.63 -10.05 8.44
N GLY A 123 -13.69 -9.95 7.63
CA GLY A 123 -15.07 -10.00 8.09
C GLY A 123 -15.61 -11.43 8.22
N ASP A 124 -16.79 -11.58 8.81
CA ASP A 124 -17.46 -12.87 9.05
C ASP A 124 -17.79 -13.65 7.75
N ASP A 125 -17.82 -12.96 6.60
CA ASP A 125 -18.05 -13.55 5.28
C ASP A 125 -16.75 -14.00 4.58
N GLY A 126 -15.61 -13.84 5.25
CA GLY A 126 -14.28 -14.15 4.73
C GLY A 126 -13.72 -13.10 3.77
N LYS A 127 -14.38 -11.94 3.60
CA LYS A 127 -13.86 -10.82 2.82
C LYS A 127 -13.00 -9.89 3.67
N ILE A 128 -12.04 -9.24 3.00
CA ILE A 128 -11.20 -8.22 3.61
C ILE A 128 -11.84 -6.85 3.43
N TYR A 129 -12.01 -6.16 4.55
CA TYR A 129 -12.53 -4.80 4.64
C TYR A 129 -11.44 -3.85 5.11
N GLY A 130 -11.62 -2.56 4.83
CA GLY A 130 -10.71 -1.51 5.28
C GLY A 130 -11.43 -0.28 5.82
N ASN A 131 -10.86 0.32 6.88
CA ASN A 131 -11.37 1.55 7.49
C ASN A 131 -10.27 2.57 7.83
#